data_AF-A0A939WWK7-F1
#
_entry.id   AF-A0A939WWK7-F1
#
_cell.length_a   1.000
_cell.length_b   1.000
_cell.length_c   1.000
_cell.angle_alpha   90.00
_cell.angle_beta   90.00
_cell.angle_gamma   90.00
#
_symmetry.space_group_name_H-M   'P 1'
#
loop_
_entity.id
_entity.type
_entity.pdbx_description
1 polymer ?
#
loop_
_entity_poly.entity_id
_entity_poly.type
_entity_poly.pdbx_seq_one_letter_code
_entity_poly.pdbx_strand_id
1 'polypeptide(L)'
;MKQEEKNKEIDINEVAITLEVDSEVIAKVRSGEITHILMDISEDNQNLVLETIDGNLILVTDEMPTTFHGCYLYNNGEFPYAIKNSLSFLVLSSDDGDLVTRIIDVETTPGTRFNYQGAGKPIVEDADGDSCIWEVSFEVVPVPAEAKSYLMRWNPSISSFTEKNFEECVENMVHGMFRMNWSIYEWEEARRGDLFFMMRVGDDKAGIVFSGQFISDPYPGDDWAGTTKRRMYVDMIVTNSVEPGAVPRVSLEKLQEAIPEYEWAKGHSGALLTEDIVTKLDEMCEEE
;
A
#
# COMPACT_ATOMS: atom_id res chain seq x y z
N MET A 1 -36.46 5.44 3.52
CA MET A 1 -36.10 4.02 3.32
C MET A 1 -35.31 3.95 2.01
N LYS A 2 -34.00 3.80 1.98
CA LYS A 2 -33.13 3.02 2.86
C LYS A 2 -31.99 3.88 3.43
N GLN A 3 -31.88 3.78 4.74
CA GLN A 3 -30.75 4.16 5.59
C GLN A 3 -30.12 2.82 5.99
N GLU A 4 -28.83 2.82 6.30
CA GLU A 4 -27.99 1.67 6.71
C GLU A 4 -27.34 0.87 5.56
N GLU A 5 -26.28 1.42 4.96
CA GLU A 5 -25.06 0.60 4.83
C GLU A 5 -24.34 0.70 6.16
N LYS A 6 -24.64 -0.25 7.05
CA LYS A 6 -23.85 -0.48 8.26
C LYS A 6 -22.42 -0.82 7.84
N ASN A 7 -21.43 -0.26 8.53
CA ASN A 7 -20.04 -0.73 8.55
C ASN A 7 -20.03 -2.25 8.50
N LYS A 8 -19.76 -2.78 7.31
CA LYS A 8 -19.58 -4.21 7.12
C LYS A 8 -18.22 -4.50 7.73
N GLU A 9 -18.21 -5.18 8.87
CA GLU A 9 -16.99 -5.69 9.49
C GLU A 9 -16.23 -6.44 8.39
N ILE A 10 -15.09 -5.89 7.96
CA ILE A 10 -14.26 -6.50 6.93
C ILE A 10 -13.64 -7.73 7.59
N ASP A 11 -14.00 -8.92 7.12
CA ASP A 11 -13.30 -10.13 7.53
C ASP A 11 -11.87 -10.01 7.03
N ILE A 12 -10.89 -10.04 7.94
CA ILE A 12 -9.47 -9.92 7.59
C ILE A 12 -9.05 -11.00 6.59
N ASN A 13 -9.74 -12.16 6.58
CA ASN A 13 -9.48 -13.23 5.62
C ASN A 13 -9.95 -12.90 4.19
N GLU A 14 -10.76 -11.85 4.00
CA GLU A 14 -11.16 -11.36 2.67
C GLU A 14 -10.11 -10.42 2.06
N VAL A 15 -9.28 -9.77 2.89
CA VAL A 15 -8.34 -8.71 2.47
C VAL A 15 -6.87 -8.99 2.82
N ALA A 16 -6.60 -10.10 3.52
CA ALA A 16 -5.27 -10.46 3.96
C ALA A 16 -4.96 -11.95 3.78
N ILE A 17 -3.68 -12.26 3.60
CA ILE A 17 -3.15 -13.63 3.61
C ILE A 17 -2.20 -13.77 4.79
N THR A 18 -2.33 -14.87 5.55
CA THR A 18 -1.39 -15.20 6.61
C THR A 18 -0.29 -16.12 6.09
N LEU A 19 0.96 -15.76 6.39
CA LEU A 19 2.17 -16.48 5.98
C LEU A 19 2.99 -16.82 7.22
N GLU A 20 3.23 -18.11 7.41
CA GLU A 20 4.17 -18.60 8.42
C GLU A 20 5.60 -18.32 7.96
N VAL A 21 6.34 -17.56 8.76
CA VAL A 21 7.72 -17.16 8.47
C VAL A 21 8.59 -17.27 9.71
N ASP A 22 9.91 -17.35 9.52
CA ASP A 22 10.85 -17.25 10.64
C ASP A 22 10.76 -15.85 11.28
N SER A 23 10.88 -15.76 12.61
CA SER A 23 10.84 -14.48 13.35
C SER A 23 11.90 -13.47 12.86
N GLU A 24 13.01 -13.93 12.29
CA GLU A 24 14.02 -13.06 11.67
C GLU A 24 13.45 -12.29 10.46
N VAL A 25 12.57 -12.90 9.67
CA VAL A 25 11.89 -12.24 8.54
C VAL A 25 11.04 -11.09 9.06
N ILE A 26 10.25 -11.32 10.12
CA ILE A 26 9.45 -10.27 10.76
C ILE A 26 10.33 -9.09 11.22
N ALA A 27 11.47 -9.37 11.87
CA ALA A 27 12.40 -8.33 12.32
C ALA A 27 12.97 -7.52 11.15
N LYS A 28 13.33 -8.18 10.04
CA LYS A 28 13.85 -7.54 8.83
C LYS A 28 12.82 -6.72 8.07
N VAL A 29 11.56 -7.16 8.06
CA VAL A 29 10.45 -6.39 7.47
C VAL A 29 10.16 -5.13 8.29
N ARG A 30 10.19 -5.24 9.63
CA ARG A 30 10.03 -4.07 10.52
C ARG A 30 11.13 -3.03 10.33
N SER A 31 12.38 -3.46 10.16
CA SER A 31 13.51 -2.56 9.93
C SER A 31 13.60 -2.00 8.51
N GLY A 32 12.85 -2.57 7.56
CA GLY A 32 12.96 -2.26 6.14
C GLY A 32 14.19 -2.87 5.46
N GLU A 33 14.91 -3.79 6.12
CA GLU A 33 15.98 -4.59 5.48
C GLU A 33 15.41 -5.49 4.38
N ILE A 34 14.21 -6.03 4.61
CA ILE A 34 13.41 -6.73 3.61
C ILE A 34 12.15 -5.93 3.39
N THR A 35 11.85 -5.60 2.14
CA THR A 35 10.61 -4.92 1.76
C THR A 35 9.75 -5.77 0.83
N HIS A 36 10.26 -6.91 0.36
CA HIS A 36 9.56 -7.79 -0.57
C HIS A 36 9.36 -9.17 0.05
N ILE A 37 8.14 -9.70 -0.04
CA ILE A 37 7.80 -11.06 0.38
C ILE A 37 7.51 -11.89 -0.88
N LEU A 38 8.33 -12.91 -1.10
CA LEU A 38 8.17 -13.84 -2.21
C LEU A 38 7.22 -14.98 -1.81
N MET A 39 6.33 -15.32 -2.73
CA MET A 39 5.38 -16.42 -2.57
C MET A 39 5.23 -17.17 -3.88
N ASP A 40 5.44 -18.48 -3.83
CA ASP A 40 5.06 -19.37 -4.91
C ASP A 40 3.54 -19.56 -4.92
N ILE A 41 2.91 -19.38 -6.08
CA ILE A 41 1.51 -19.72 -6.24
C ILE A 41 1.39 -21.25 -6.38
N SER A 42 0.62 -21.85 -5.49
CA SER A 42 0.36 -23.28 -5.40
C SER A 42 -1.14 -23.57 -5.37
N GLU A 43 -1.52 -24.85 -5.34
CA GLU A 43 -2.93 -25.24 -5.16
C GLU A 43 -3.55 -24.71 -3.89
N ASP A 44 -2.73 -24.68 -2.84
CA ASP A 44 -3.18 -24.47 -1.48
C ASP A 44 -3.45 -22.98 -1.22
N ASN A 45 -2.76 -22.08 -1.94
CA ASN A 45 -2.84 -20.63 -1.73
C ASN A 45 -3.39 -19.82 -2.92
N GLN A 46 -3.52 -20.39 -4.12
CA GLN A 46 -3.96 -19.64 -5.32
C GLN A 46 -5.27 -18.88 -5.13
N ASN A 47 -6.25 -19.46 -4.44
CA ASN A 47 -7.57 -18.85 -4.24
C ASN A 47 -7.52 -17.71 -3.23
N LEU A 48 -6.42 -17.57 -2.49
CA LEU A 48 -6.17 -16.45 -1.59
C LEU A 48 -5.56 -15.27 -2.34
N VAL A 49 -4.73 -15.54 -3.36
CA VAL A 49 -3.94 -14.53 -4.08
C VAL A 49 -4.63 -14.05 -5.36
N LEU A 50 -5.26 -14.96 -6.11
CA LEU A 50 -5.76 -14.69 -7.45
C LEU A 50 -7.27 -14.45 -7.46
N GLU A 51 -7.73 -13.55 -8.33
CA GLU A 51 -9.14 -13.44 -8.71
C GLU A 51 -9.35 -13.59 -10.21
N THR A 52 -10.58 -13.97 -10.53
CA THR A 52 -11.06 -14.12 -11.90
C THR A 52 -11.36 -12.75 -12.49
N ILE A 53 -10.89 -12.49 -13.70
CA ILE A 53 -11.13 -11.21 -14.41
C ILE A 53 -12.63 -11.00 -14.74
N ASP A 54 -13.47 -12.07 -14.73
CA ASP A 54 -14.92 -12.03 -15.05
C ASP A 54 -15.80 -12.99 -14.20
N GLY A 55 -15.44 -13.29 -12.95
CA GLY A 55 -16.27 -14.10 -12.03
C GLY A 55 -16.39 -15.60 -12.33
N ASN A 56 -15.59 -16.15 -13.25
CA ASN A 56 -15.50 -17.60 -13.51
C ASN A 56 -14.03 -18.05 -13.50
N LEU A 57 -13.71 -19.12 -12.76
CA LEU A 57 -12.44 -19.82 -12.87
C LEU A 57 -12.44 -20.61 -14.18
N ILE A 58 -12.00 -20.00 -15.28
CA ILE A 58 -11.81 -20.69 -16.55
C ILE A 58 -10.31 -20.71 -16.82
N LEU A 59 -9.66 -21.84 -16.53
CA LEU A 59 -8.45 -22.21 -17.26
C LEU A 59 -8.87 -22.39 -18.71
N VAL A 60 -8.62 -21.38 -19.54
CA VAL A 60 -8.78 -21.54 -20.99
C VAL A 60 -7.54 -22.27 -21.50
N THR A 61 -7.54 -23.59 -21.30
CA THR A 61 -6.83 -24.52 -22.17
C THR A 61 -7.91 -25.33 -22.88
N ASP A 62 -7.72 -25.62 -24.17
CA ASP A 62 -8.70 -26.39 -24.96
C ASP A 62 -8.99 -27.79 -24.37
N GLU A 63 -8.18 -28.25 -23.42
CA GLU A 63 -8.41 -29.43 -22.59
C GLU A 63 -8.03 -29.14 -21.12
N MET A 64 -9.04 -28.95 -20.26
CA MET A 64 -8.87 -28.93 -18.81
C MET A 64 -8.77 -30.36 -18.25
N PRO A 65 -7.74 -30.72 -17.47
CA PRO A 65 -7.75 -31.96 -16.69
C PRO A 65 -8.71 -31.81 -15.50
N THR A 66 -9.45 -32.88 -15.19
CA THR A 66 -10.43 -32.95 -14.08
C THR A 66 -9.81 -32.90 -12.67
N THR A 67 -8.51 -32.69 -12.56
CA THR A 67 -7.77 -32.57 -11.30
C THR A 67 -6.73 -31.48 -11.50
N PHE A 68 -7.10 -30.30 -11.01
CA PHE A 68 -6.15 -29.25 -10.71
C PHE A 68 -5.09 -29.85 -9.75
N HIS A 69 -3.84 -29.48 -9.99
CA HIS A 69 -2.55 -30.15 -9.93
C HIS A 69 -1.51 -29.04 -9.90
N GLY A 70 -1.62 -28.04 -9.00
CA GLY A 70 -0.74 -26.88 -8.88
C GLY A 70 -1.28 -25.69 -9.67
N CYS A 71 -1.11 -24.46 -9.18
CA CYS A 71 -1.40 -23.27 -9.97
C CYS A 71 -0.29 -23.10 -11.04
N TYR A 72 -0.30 -24.00 -12.00
CA TYR A 72 0.65 -24.06 -13.08
C TYR A 72 0.02 -23.49 -14.33
N LEU A 73 0.59 -22.40 -14.83
CA LEU A 73 -0.03 -21.69 -15.92
C LEU A 73 0.60 -22.16 -17.22
N TYR A 74 -0.15 -23.00 -17.93
CA TYR A 74 0.10 -23.32 -19.33
C TYR A 74 -0.17 -22.08 -20.16
N ASN A 75 0.81 -21.19 -20.30
CA ASN A 75 0.58 -19.91 -20.95
C ASN A 75 1.81 -19.30 -21.63
N ASN A 76 2.78 -20.12 -22.06
CA ASN A 76 3.99 -19.65 -22.77
C ASN A 76 4.79 -18.55 -22.04
N GLY A 77 4.58 -18.34 -20.73
CA GLY A 77 5.19 -17.27 -19.95
C GLY A 77 4.37 -15.98 -19.81
N GLU A 78 3.10 -15.96 -20.21
CA GLU A 78 2.18 -14.85 -19.95
C GLU A 78 1.38 -15.09 -18.64
N PHE A 79 1.11 -14.04 -17.85
CA PHE A 79 0.33 -14.14 -16.59
C PHE A 79 -1.15 -13.84 -16.90
N PRO A 80 -2.05 -14.84 -16.95
CA PRO A 80 -3.43 -14.69 -17.39
C PRO A 80 -4.43 -14.37 -16.26
N TYR A 81 -3.96 -14.18 -15.02
CA TYR A 81 -4.81 -13.90 -13.86
C TYR A 81 -4.54 -12.50 -13.29
N ALA A 82 -5.51 -11.98 -12.55
CA ALA A 82 -5.30 -10.79 -11.73
C ALA A 82 -5.00 -11.20 -10.30
N ILE A 83 -4.07 -10.50 -9.66
CA ILE A 83 -3.99 -10.50 -8.20
C ILE A 83 -5.30 -9.91 -7.68
N LYS A 84 -5.85 -10.50 -6.62
CA LYS A 84 -7.06 -9.99 -5.97
C LYS A 84 -6.94 -8.50 -5.70
N ASN A 85 -7.82 -7.69 -6.28
CA ASN A 85 -7.86 -6.26 -6.00
C ASN A 85 -8.25 -5.96 -4.55
N SER A 86 -8.92 -6.92 -3.89
CA SER A 86 -9.25 -6.85 -2.46
C SER A 86 -8.06 -7.13 -1.54
N LEU A 87 -7.02 -7.82 -2.04
CA LEU A 87 -5.87 -8.20 -1.23
C LEU A 87 -5.03 -6.96 -0.92
N SER A 88 -5.09 -6.51 0.32
CA SER A 88 -4.48 -5.26 0.78
C SER A 88 -3.37 -5.48 1.81
N PHE A 89 -3.34 -6.66 2.44
CA PHE A 89 -2.44 -6.95 3.56
C PHE A 89 -1.81 -8.34 3.47
N LEU A 90 -0.62 -8.48 4.06
CA LEU A 90 -0.07 -9.77 4.48
C LEU A 90 0.08 -9.77 6.00
N VAL A 91 -0.31 -10.87 6.64
CA VAL A 91 -0.03 -11.16 8.03
C VAL A 91 1.15 -12.12 8.05
N LEU A 92 2.30 -11.67 8.54
CA LEU A 92 3.46 -12.54 8.75
C LEU A 92 3.36 -13.10 10.17
N SER A 93 3.17 -14.40 10.29
CA SER A 93 3.04 -15.10 11.58
C SER A 93 4.32 -15.86 11.90
N SER A 94 4.74 -15.82 13.16
CA SER A 94 5.82 -16.65 13.68
C SER A 94 5.54 -17.02 15.14
N ASP A 95 6.38 -17.90 15.70
CA ASP A 95 6.32 -18.29 17.11
C ASP A 95 6.43 -17.11 18.09
N ASP A 96 7.02 -15.98 17.67
CA ASP A 96 7.22 -14.77 18.49
C ASP A 96 6.08 -13.74 18.32
N GLY A 97 5.10 -14.04 17.46
CA GLY A 97 3.90 -13.23 17.21
C GLY A 97 3.77 -12.73 15.78
N ASP A 98 2.70 -11.98 15.54
CA ASP A 98 2.31 -11.57 14.20
C ASP A 98 2.79 -10.16 13.84
N LEU A 99 3.00 -9.94 12.54
CA LEU A 99 3.18 -8.62 11.95
C LEU A 99 2.19 -8.45 10.80
N VAL A 100 1.29 -7.49 10.96
CA VAL A 100 0.45 -7.01 9.85
C VAL A 100 1.29 -6.09 8.96
N THR A 101 1.21 -6.31 7.67
CA THR A 101 1.88 -5.49 6.66
C THR A 101 0.87 -5.08 5.58
N ARG A 102 1.01 -3.87 5.06
CA ARG A 102 0.25 -3.38 3.92
C ARG A 102 1.02 -3.70 2.64
N ILE A 103 0.33 -4.24 1.65
CA ILE A 103 0.85 -4.42 0.30
C ILE A 103 0.80 -3.07 -0.41
N ILE A 104 1.93 -2.63 -0.94
CA ILE A 104 2.08 -1.35 -1.65
C ILE A 104 2.50 -1.54 -3.11
N ASP A 105 2.93 -2.75 -3.47
CA ASP A 105 3.18 -3.15 -4.86
C ASP A 105 3.09 -4.67 -5.00
N VAL A 106 2.83 -5.14 -6.22
CA VAL A 106 2.86 -6.57 -6.53
C VAL A 106 3.52 -6.79 -7.89
N GLU A 107 4.59 -7.56 -7.88
CA GLU A 107 5.29 -8.00 -9.09
C GLU A 107 5.12 -9.51 -9.27
N THR A 108 5.05 -9.95 -10.53
CA THR A 108 4.95 -11.38 -10.87
C THR A 108 6.06 -11.76 -11.84
N THR A 109 6.77 -12.84 -11.55
CA THR A 109 7.84 -13.34 -12.42
C THR A 109 7.63 -14.82 -12.74
N PRO A 110 7.92 -15.25 -13.97
CA PRO A 110 7.93 -16.67 -14.28
C PRO A 110 9.16 -17.32 -13.62
N GLY A 111 8.92 -18.29 -12.75
CA GLY A 111 9.94 -19.11 -12.10
C GLY A 111 10.28 -20.36 -12.91
N THR A 112 10.26 -21.52 -12.27
CA THR A 112 10.61 -22.80 -12.90
C THR A 112 9.68 -23.15 -14.06
N ARG A 113 10.27 -23.38 -15.24
CA ARG A 113 9.55 -23.83 -16.45
C ARG A 113 9.56 -25.35 -16.57
N PHE A 114 8.52 -25.91 -17.19
CA PHE A 114 8.38 -27.35 -17.39
C PHE A 114 7.37 -27.67 -18.49
N ASN A 115 7.41 -28.92 -18.98
CA ASN A 115 6.41 -29.44 -19.90
C ASN A 115 5.28 -30.11 -19.11
N TYR A 116 4.04 -29.65 -19.29
CA TYR A 116 2.90 -30.30 -18.67
C TYR A 116 2.60 -31.67 -19.32
N GLN A 117 2.73 -32.75 -18.56
CA GLN A 117 2.58 -34.12 -19.09
C GLN A 117 1.20 -34.75 -18.86
N GLY A 118 0.26 -33.99 -18.27
CA GLY A 118 -1.06 -34.48 -17.87
C GLY A 118 -1.15 -34.79 -16.36
N ALA A 119 -2.39 -34.89 -15.87
CA ALA A 119 -2.69 -35.04 -14.45
C ALA A 119 -2.03 -36.28 -13.82
N GLY A 120 -1.50 -36.12 -12.60
CA GLY A 120 -0.87 -37.20 -11.81
C GLY A 120 0.50 -37.65 -12.32
N LYS A 121 1.05 -37.01 -13.36
CA LYS A 121 2.43 -37.23 -13.80
C LYS A 121 3.38 -36.25 -13.11
N PRO A 122 4.63 -36.66 -12.85
CA PRO A 122 5.62 -35.77 -12.25
C PRO A 122 5.91 -34.61 -13.21
N ILE A 123 6.13 -33.45 -12.62
CA ILE A 123 6.66 -32.29 -13.31
C ILE A 123 8.12 -32.59 -13.68
N VAL A 124 8.47 -32.34 -14.93
CA VAL A 124 9.85 -32.45 -15.43
C VAL A 124 10.25 -31.06 -15.90
N GLU A 125 11.15 -30.44 -15.15
CA GLU A 125 11.70 -29.13 -15.48
C GLU A 125 12.26 -29.11 -16.91
N ASP A 126 11.93 -28.06 -17.64
CA ASP A 126 12.40 -27.80 -18.99
C ASP A 126 12.43 -26.28 -19.19
N ALA A 127 13.60 -25.74 -19.52
CA ALA A 127 13.79 -24.30 -19.75
C ALA A 127 12.98 -23.79 -20.96
N ASP A 128 12.63 -24.68 -21.88
CA ASP A 128 11.78 -24.40 -23.05
C ASP A 128 10.33 -24.88 -22.82
N GLY A 129 9.98 -25.23 -21.58
CA GLY A 129 8.67 -25.70 -21.20
C GLY A 129 7.55 -24.69 -21.45
N ASP A 130 6.39 -25.21 -21.84
CA ASP A 130 5.17 -24.44 -22.13
C ASP A 130 4.43 -23.93 -20.88
N SER A 131 4.84 -24.41 -19.71
CA SER A 131 4.25 -24.11 -18.41
C SER A 131 5.30 -23.54 -17.45
N CYS A 132 4.89 -22.73 -16.47
CA CYS A 132 5.77 -22.31 -15.39
C CYS A 132 5.05 -22.18 -14.05
N ILE A 133 5.84 -22.30 -12.98
CA ILE A 133 5.48 -21.86 -11.64
C ILE A 133 5.67 -20.35 -11.60
N TRP A 134 4.66 -19.60 -11.13
CA TRP A 134 4.77 -18.17 -10.97
C TRP A 134 5.14 -17.82 -9.55
N GLU A 135 6.13 -16.94 -9.41
CA GLU A 135 6.49 -16.31 -8.16
C GLU A 135 5.81 -14.93 -8.11
N VAL A 136 5.19 -14.63 -6.97
CA VAL A 136 4.63 -13.31 -6.67
C VAL A 136 5.49 -12.66 -5.62
N SER A 137 5.93 -11.44 -5.89
CA SER A 137 6.68 -10.59 -4.99
C SER A 137 5.77 -9.47 -4.51
N PHE A 138 5.45 -9.45 -3.22
CA PHE A 138 4.68 -8.38 -2.60
C PHE A 138 5.63 -7.38 -1.99
N GLU A 139 5.64 -6.13 -2.47
CA GLU A 139 6.27 -5.06 -1.72
C GLU A 139 5.37 -4.67 -0.55
N VAL A 140 5.93 -4.64 0.65
CA VAL A 140 5.20 -4.44 1.89
C VAL A 140 5.81 -3.39 2.80
N VAL A 141 4.94 -2.75 3.57
CA VAL A 141 5.31 -1.85 4.68
C VAL A 141 4.63 -2.34 5.96
N PRO A 142 5.34 -2.37 7.11
CA PRO A 142 4.73 -2.78 8.37
C PRO A 142 3.58 -1.84 8.75
N VAL A 143 2.56 -2.39 9.41
CA VAL A 143 1.49 -1.64 10.08
C VAL A 143 1.76 -1.75 11.59
N PRO A 144 2.44 -0.77 12.21
CA PRO A 144 2.75 -0.82 13.63
C PRO A 144 1.47 -0.74 14.47
N ALA A 145 1.43 -1.47 15.59
CA ALA A 145 0.31 -1.40 16.53
C ALA A 145 0.13 0.01 17.16
N GLU A 146 1.22 0.75 17.29
CA GLU A 146 1.27 2.12 17.87
C GLU A 146 1.89 3.08 16.85
N ALA A 147 1.33 3.15 15.63
CA ALA A 147 1.81 4.08 14.61
C ALA A 147 1.56 5.54 15.04
N LYS A 148 2.57 6.39 14.89
CA LYS A 148 2.41 7.84 15.08
C LYS A 148 1.86 8.47 13.80
N SER A 149 1.13 9.56 13.94
CA SER A 149 0.56 10.29 12.80
C SER A 149 1.12 11.70 12.70
N TYR A 150 1.44 12.12 11.49
CA TYR A 150 2.05 13.42 11.22
C TYR A 150 1.17 14.28 10.32
N LEU A 151 1.09 15.58 10.63
CA LEU A 151 0.51 16.58 9.72
C LEU A 151 1.58 17.12 8.79
N MET A 152 1.46 16.78 7.51
CA MET A 152 2.27 17.32 6.43
C MET A 152 1.55 18.51 5.79
N ARG A 153 2.31 19.46 5.24
CA ARG A 153 1.77 20.67 4.62
C ARG A 153 2.28 20.82 3.20
N TRP A 154 1.36 20.98 2.28
CA TRP A 154 1.62 21.20 0.86
C TRP A 154 1.05 22.53 0.41
N ASN A 155 1.92 23.40 -0.11
CA ASN A 155 1.50 24.61 -0.81
C ASN A 155 1.91 24.50 -2.28
N PRO A 156 0.96 24.29 -3.21
CA PRO A 156 1.26 24.08 -4.63
C PRO A 156 1.97 25.27 -5.30
N SER A 157 1.87 26.47 -4.73
CA SER A 157 2.47 27.69 -5.29
C SER A 157 3.96 27.84 -4.98
N ILE A 158 4.47 27.15 -3.95
CA ILE A 158 5.87 27.29 -3.50
C ILE A 158 6.61 25.96 -3.33
N SER A 159 5.91 24.84 -3.25
CA SER A 159 6.53 23.52 -3.09
C SER A 159 7.12 23.06 -4.43
N SER A 160 8.15 22.21 -4.38
CA SER A 160 8.67 21.55 -5.59
C SER A 160 7.68 20.58 -6.21
N PHE A 161 6.78 20.00 -5.40
CA PHE A 161 5.65 19.21 -5.85
C PHE A 161 4.51 20.13 -6.26
N THR A 162 4.28 20.24 -7.56
CA THR A 162 3.29 21.14 -8.17
C THR A 162 1.96 20.42 -8.40
N GLU A 163 0.91 21.18 -8.73
CA GLU A 163 -0.38 20.60 -9.18
C GLU A 163 -0.21 19.64 -10.36
N LYS A 164 0.67 19.98 -11.31
CA LYS A 164 0.97 19.10 -12.44
C LYS A 164 1.60 17.77 -12.00
N ASN A 165 2.45 17.80 -10.98
CA ASN A 165 3.01 16.57 -10.43
C ASN A 165 1.94 15.75 -9.72
N PHE A 166 0.99 16.40 -9.06
CA PHE A 166 -0.15 15.72 -8.47
C PHE A 166 -1.03 15.05 -9.55
N GLU A 167 -1.37 15.76 -10.64
CA GLU A 167 -2.08 15.20 -11.79
C GLU A 167 -1.33 13.98 -12.36
N GLU A 168 -0.02 14.11 -12.62
CA GLU A 168 0.82 13.02 -13.12
C GLU A 168 0.85 11.83 -12.15
N CYS A 169 0.93 12.06 -10.84
CA CYS A 169 0.90 11.00 -9.83
C CYS A 169 -0.43 10.25 -9.82
N VAL A 170 -1.56 10.96 -9.93
CA VAL A 170 -2.90 10.33 -9.97
C VAL A 170 -3.10 9.54 -11.26
N GLU A 171 -2.69 10.09 -12.40
CA GLU A 171 -2.78 9.40 -13.70
C GLU A 171 -1.94 8.12 -13.77
N ASN A 172 -0.83 8.05 -13.01
CA ASN A 172 0.11 6.94 -13.01
C ASN A 172 0.07 6.12 -11.70
N MET A 173 -1.05 6.15 -10.97
CA MET A 173 -1.20 5.33 -9.78
C MET A 173 -1.05 3.85 -10.09
N VAL A 174 -0.38 3.14 -9.19
CA VAL A 174 -0.29 1.68 -9.20
C VAL A 174 -1.09 1.20 -7.99
N HIS A 175 -2.08 0.32 -8.22
CA HIS A 175 -3.01 -0.14 -7.18
C HIS A 175 -3.71 0.98 -6.40
N GLY A 176 -4.01 2.11 -7.06
CA GLY A 176 -4.65 3.28 -6.42
C GLY A 176 -3.72 4.08 -5.50
N MET A 177 -2.41 3.82 -5.56
CA MET A 177 -1.40 4.46 -4.72
C MET A 177 -0.33 5.14 -5.57
N PHE A 178 0.34 6.13 -4.99
CA PHE A 178 1.55 6.71 -5.58
C PHE A 178 2.60 7.06 -4.52
N ARG A 179 3.87 6.98 -4.91
CA ARG A 179 5.02 7.27 -4.04
C ARG A 179 5.44 8.72 -4.17
N MET A 180 5.87 9.30 -3.06
CA MET A 180 6.52 10.61 -3.02
C MET A 180 7.50 10.67 -1.85
N ASN A 181 8.32 11.70 -1.80
CA ASN A 181 9.06 12.05 -0.58
C ASN A 181 8.62 13.42 -0.09
N TRP A 182 8.76 13.66 1.22
CA TRP A 182 8.43 14.96 1.80
C TRP A 182 9.36 15.30 2.95
N SER A 183 9.63 16.60 3.10
CA SER A 183 10.41 17.06 4.24
C SER A 183 9.59 16.98 5.53
N ILE A 184 10.19 16.46 6.58
CA ILE A 184 9.62 16.31 7.91
C ILE A 184 10.43 17.11 8.93
N TYR A 185 9.74 17.88 9.78
CA TYR A 185 10.40 18.72 10.78
C TYR A 185 10.57 18.01 12.13
N GLU A 186 9.54 17.33 12.64
CA GLU A 186 9.61 16.56 13.90
C GLU A 186 9.94 15.09 13.61
N TRP A 187 11.11 14.87 13.02
CA TRP A 187 11.53 13.59 12.47
C TRP A 187 12.11 12.63 13.52
N GLU A 188 12.56 13.12 14.68
CA GLU A 188 13.34 12.35 15.65
C GLU A 188 12.62 11.07 16.11
N GLU A 189 11.31 11.16 16.18
CA GLU A 189 10.40 10.12 16.66
C GLU A 189 9.68 9.37 15.53
N ALA A 190 9.85 9.83 14.28
CA ALA A 190 9.21 9.26 13.10
C ALA A 190 9.93 7.99 12.64
N ARG A 191 9.17 6.99 12.22
CA ARG A 191 9.68 5.69 11.77
C ARG A 191 8.94 5.22 10.52
N ARG A 192 9.55 4.28 9.79
CA ARG A 192 8.84 3.51 8.75
C ARG A 192 7.57 2.88 9.34
N GLY A 193 6.46 3.01 8.64
CA GLY A 193 5.15 2.52 9.08
C GLY A 193 4.28 3.56 9.80
N ASP A 194 4.83 4.72 10.18
CA ASP A 194 4.02 5.83 10.71
C ASP A 194 3.09 6.42 9.64
N LEU A 195 2.02 7.06 10.07
CA LEU A 195 0.96 7.59 9.22
C LEU A 195 1.14 9.08 8.97
N PHE A 196 0.50 9.58 7.92
CA PHE A 196 0.43 11.01 7.68
C PHE A 196 -0.91 11.47 7.11
N PHE A 197 -1.20 12.74 7.37
CA PHE A 197 -2.22 13.53 6.69
C PHE A 197 -1.54 14.68 5.98
N MET A 198 -1.76 14.84 4.67
CA MET A 198 -1.30 15.99 3.92
C MET A 198 -2.39 17.04 3.84
N MET A 199 -2.09 18.21 4.38
CA MET A 199 -2.94 19.38 4.31
C MET A 199 -2.47 20.33 3.20
N ARG A 200 -3.34 20.61 2.24
CA ARG A 200 -3.17 21.72 1.31
C ARG A 200 -3.29 23.04 2.05
N VAL A 201 -2.38 23.98 1.79
CA VAL A 201 -2.34 25.30 2.39
C VAL A 201 -1.92 26.37 1.37
N GLY A 202 -2.25 27.63 1.66
CA GLY A 202 -1.77 28.78 0.89
C GLY A 202 -2.70 29.24 -0.24
N ASP A 203 -3.85 28.62 -0.40
CA ASP A 203 -4.92 29.04 -1.31
C ASP A 203 -6.32 28.79 -0.70
N ASP A 204 -7.37 28.98 -1.51
CA ASP A 204 -8.78 28.83 -1.14
C ASP A 204 -9.27 27.38 -1.09
N LYS A 205 -8.42 26.41 -1.43
CA LYS A 205 -8.71 24.98 -1.36
C LYS A 205 -7.98 24.32 -0.17
N ALA A 206 -7.81 25.04 0.93
CA ALA A 206 -7.11 24.53 2.10
C ALA A 206 -7.89 23.40 2.80
N GLY A 207 -7.20 22.33 3.18
CA GLY A 207 -7.80 21.15 3.82
C GLY A 207 -6.97 19.88 3.61
N ILE A 208 -7.44 18.74 4.14
CA ILE A 208 -6.79 17.44 3.95
C ILE A 208 -7.04 16.94 2.52
N VAL A 209 -5.96 16.66 1.80
CA VAL A 209 -5.99 16.23 0.41
C VAL A 209 -5.38 14.84 0.21
N PHE A 210 -4.40 14.45 1.03
CA PHE A 210 -3.81 13.11 1.00
C PHE A 210 -3.75 12.51 2.41
N SER A 211 -3.75 11.19 2.49
CA SER A 211 -3.24 10.46 3.64
C SER A 211 -2.56 9.17 3.19
N GLY A 212 -1.74 8.61 4.08
CA GLY A 212 -1.02 7.38 3.79
C GLY A 212 0.01 7.06 4.86
N GLN A 213 1.09 6.40 4.44
CA GLN A 213 2.08 5.83 5.35
C GLN A 213 3.51 6.18 4.92
N PHE A 214 4.42 6.28 5.89
CA PHE A 214 5.86 6.36 5.65
C PHE A 214 6.40 4.98 5.27
N ILE A 215 7.14 4.93 4.18
CA ILE A 215 7.82 3.72 3.70
C ILE A 215 9.33 3.79 3.97
N SER A 216 9.83 4.81 4.65
CA SER A 216 11.22 4.87 5.11
C SER A 216 11.32 5.43 6.53
N ASP A 217 12.43 5.13 7.20
CA ASP A 217 12.88 5.98 8.30
C ASP A 217 13.31 7.36 7.76
N PRO A 218 13.31 8.40 8.59
CA PRO A 218 13.79 9.71 8.18
C PRO A 218 15.26 9.68 7.77
N TYR A 219 15.56 10.31 6.64
CA TYR A 219 16.92 10.43 6.11
C TYR A 219 17.28 11.89 5.78
N PRO A 220 18.57 12.28 5.89
CA PRO A 220 19.00 13.62 5.55
C PRO A 220 19.03 13.83 4.03
N GLY A 221 18.55 14.98 3.58
CA GLY A 221 18.63 15.43 2.20
C GLY A 221 18.95 16.91 2.10
N ASP A 222 19.29 17.34 0.89
CA ASP A 222 19.50 18.76 0.58
C ASP A 222 18.17 19.52 0.63
N ASP A 223 18.22 20.83 0.92
CA ASP A 223 17.03 21.66 0.93
C ASP A 223 16.42 21.74 -0.47
N TRP A 224 15.13 21.44 -0.60
CA TRP A 224 14.39 21.62 -1.85
C TRP A 224 14.42 23.08 -2.34
N ALA A 225 14.61 24.04 -1.42
CA ALA A 225 14.75 25.46 -1.73
C ALA A 225 16.20 25.87 -2.14
N GLY A 226 17.12 24.91 -2.30
CA GLY A 226 18.48 25.15 -2.77
C GLY A 226 19.39 25.85 -1.76
N THR A 227 19.08 25.78 -0.46
CA THR A 227 19.96 26.30 0.60
C THR A 227 20.97 25.24 1.06
N THR A 228 22.01 25.66 1.80
CA THR A 228 22.99 24.74 2.40
C THR A 228 22.48 24.01 3.65
N LYS A 229 21.23 24.23 4.04
CA LYS A 229 20.64 23.58 5.22
C LYS A 229 20.25 22.15 4.87
N ARG A 230 20.69 21.18 5.67
CA ARG A 230 20.14 19.83 5.60
C ARG A 230 18.73 19.81 6.17
N ARG A 231 17.84 19.09 5.51
CA ARG A 231 16.51 18.75 6.01
C ARG A 231 16.40 17.25 6.16
N MET A 232 15.43 16.82 6.94
CA MET A 232 15.06 15.41 7.02
C MET A 232 13.89 15.18 6.08
N TYR A 233 13.94 14.05 5.38
CA TYR A 233 12.92 13.60 4.45
C TYR A 233 12.47 12.20 4.86
N VAL A 234 11.24 11.88 4.48
CA VAL A 234 10.69 10.53 4.53
C VAL A 234 10.14 10.19 3.16
N ASP A 235 10.29 8.94 2.76
CA ASP A 235 9.57 8.38 1.62
C ASP A 235 8.19 7.94 2.09
N MET A 236 7.19 8.17 1.25
CA MET A 236 5.79 8.09 1.60
C MET A 236 5.02 7.40 0.48
N ILE A 237 4.06 6.55 0.87
CA ILE A 237 3.04 6.02 -0.02
C ILE A 237 1.72 6.72 0.28
N VAL A 238 1.15 7.40 -0.72
CA VAL A 238 -0.19 7.97 -0.64
C VAL A 238 -1.17 6.86 -0.97
N THR A 239 -2.09 6.58 -0.03
CA THR A 239 -3.12 5.54 -0.18
C THR A 239 -4.52 6.12 -0.32
N ASN A 240 -4.73 7.34 0.15
CA ASN A 240 -5.98 8.06 -0.03
C ASN A 240 -5.69 9.46 -0.53
N SER A 241 -5.93 9.72 -1.82
CA SER A 241 -5.92 11.07 -2.37
C SER A 241 -7.32 11.54 -2.73
N VAL A 242 -7.52 12.86 -2.80
CA VAL A 242 -8.61 13.45 -3.57
C VAL A 242 -8.27 13.41 -5.07
N GLU A 243 -9.23 13.73 -5.92
CA GLU A 243 -8.96 13.98 -7.35
C GLU A 243 -8.24 15.34 -7.54
N PRO A 244 -7.36 15.48 -8.54
CA PRO A 244 -6.74 16.76 -8.88
C PRO A 244 -7.79 17.85 -9.12
N GLY A 245 -7.59 18.98 -8.45
CA GLY A 245 -8.49 20.14 -8.53
C GLY A 245 -9.82 20.01 -7.78
N ALA A 246 -10.15 18.85 -7.20
CA ALA A 246 -11.34 18.64 -6.38
C ALA A 246 -11.28 19.43 -5.06
N VAL A 247 -12.41 19.42 -4.33
CA VAL A 247 -12.47 19.93 -2.96
C VAL A 247 -11.67 19.02 -2.02
N PRO A 248 -11.05 19.55 -0.96
CA PRO A 248 -10.40 18.73 0.06
C PRO A 248 -11.40 17.76 0.70
N ARG A 249 -10.93 16.56 1.05
CA ARG A 249 -11.73 15.55 1.79
C ARG A 249 -12.22 16.11 3.13
N VAL A 250 -11.39 16.90 3.78
CA VAL A 250 -11.80 17.67 4.97
C VAL A 250 -11.34 19.10 4.78
N SER A 251 -12.28 20.03 4.58
CA SER A 251 -11.95 21.45 4.39
C SER A 251 -11.34 22.06 5.67
N LEU A 252 -10.56 23.13 5.50
CA LEU A 252 -10.03 23.89 6.63
C LEU A 252 -11.14 24.38 7.58
N GLU A 253 -12.31 24.80 7.06
CA GLU A 253 -13.41 25.23 7.93
C GLU A 253 -13.91 24.08 8.81
N LYS A 254 -14.09 22.89 8.23
CA LYS A 254 -14.49 21.69 8.99
C LYS A 254 -13.47 21.31 10.06
N LEU A 255 -12.18 21.36 9.72
CA LEU A 255 -11.09 21.09 10.67
C LEU A 255 -11.11 22.07 11.85
N GLN A 256 -11.31 23.36 11.57
CA GLN A 256 -11.38 24.41 12.60
C GLN A 256 -12.63 24.30 13.47
N GLU A 257 -13.75 23.85 12.90
CA GLU A 257 -15.00 23.64 13.64
C GLU A 257 -14.90 22.42 14.57
N ALA A 258 -14.37 21.30 14.08
CA ALA A 258 -14.27 20.05 14.83
C ALA A 258 -13.11 20.02 15.84
N ILE A 259 -12.00 20.70 15.52
CA ILE A 259 -10.76 20.71 16.32
C ILE A 259 -10.27 22.17 16.47
N PRO A 260 -11.05 23.05 17.13
CA PRO A 260 -10.73 24.47 17.27
C PRO A 260 -9.45 24.74 18.10
N GLU A 261 -9.05 23.79 18.94
CA GLU A 261 -7.84 23.85 19.76
C GLU A 261 -6.54 23.74 18.96
N TYR A 262 -6.60 23.18 17.74
CA TYR A 262 -5.42 23.01 16.90
C TYR A 262 -5.25 24.16 15.92
N GLU A 263 -4.05 24.76 15.86
CA GLU A 263 -3.76 25.87 14.95
C GLU A 263 -3.51 25.40 13.50
N TRP A 264 -4.57 25.01 12.79
CA TRP A 264 -4.49 24.46 11.42
C TRP A 264 -3.80 25.38 10.40
N ALA A 265 -3.93 26.69 10.54
CA ALA A 265 -3.40 27.67 9.58
C ALA A 265 -1.91 28.04 9.80
N LYS A 266 -1.26 27.50 10.83
CA LYS A 266 0.12 27.83 11.19
C LYS A 266 0.93 26.56 11.51
N GLY A 267 2.24 26.73 11.58
CA GLY A 267 3.18 25.65 11.92
C GLY A 267 4.02 25.21 10.74
N HIS A 268 4.83 24.19 10.99
CA HIS A 268 5.73 23.58 10.00
C HIS A 268 5.09 22.30 9.41
N SER A 269 5.64 21.81 8.31
CA SER A 269 5.28 20.50 7.77
C SER A 269 5.97 19.39 8.58
N GLY A 270 5.28 18.28 8.81
CA GLY A 270 5.81 17.16 9.57
C GLY A 270 5.74 17.40 11.07
N ALA A 271 4.61 17.93 11.54
CA ALA A 271 4.31 18.07 12.97
C ALA A 271 3.65 16.78 13.49
N LEU A 272 4.10 16.27 14.63
CA LEU A 272 3.50 15.10 15.27
C LEU A 272 2.11 15.47 15.82
N LEU A 273 1.12 14.62 15.53
CA LEU A 273 -0.24 14.77 16.02
C LEU A 273 -0.43 13.96 17.30
N THR A 274 -1.25 14.49 18.22
CA THR A 274 -1.70 13.76 19.40
C THR A 274 -2.81 12.79 19.03
N GLU A 275 -2.93 11.67 19.75
CA GLU A 275 -3.95 10.64 19.51
C GLU A 275 -5.39 11.21 19.44
N ASP A 276 -5.73 12.19 20.30
CA ASP A 276 -7.04 12.86 20.27
C ASP A 276 -7.33 13.55 18.93
N ILE A 277 -6.31 14.13 18.28
CA ILE A 277 -6.47 14.80 16.99
C ILE A 277 -6.56 13.76 15.88
N VAL A 278 -5.75 12.71 15.96
CA VAL A 278 -5.75 11.60 14.99
C VAL A 278 -7.11 10.93 14.96
N THR A 279 -7.65 10.57 16.13
CA THR A 279 -8.96 9.94 16.26
C THR A 279 -10.05 10.77 15.59
N LYS A 280 -10.09 12.09 15.86
CA LYS A 280 -11.06 12.99 15.21
C LYS A 280 -10.82 13.12 13.70
N LEU A 281 -9.57 13.17 13.25
CA LEU A 281 -9.26 13.24 11.80
C LEU A 281 -9.72 11.98 11.07
N ASP A 282 -9.51 10.80 11.65
CA ASP A 282 -9.95 9.53 11.09
C ASP A 282 -11.48 9.50 10.97
N GLU A 283 -12.20 9.85 12.04
CA GLU A 283 -13.68 9.97 12.01
C GLU A 283 -14.15 10.92 10.89
N MET A 284 -13.52 12.09 10.76
CA MET A 284 -13.87 13.06 9.72
C MET A 284 -13.54 12.59 8.30
N CYS A 285 -12.51 11.75 8.13
CA CYS A 285 -12.12 11.22 6.81
C CYS A 285 -12.99 10.02 6.38
N GLU A 286 -13.64 9.34 7.32
CA GLU A 286 -14.55 8.21 7.05
C GLU A 286 -16.00 8.65 6.73
N GLU A 287 -16.41 9.86 7.14
CA GLU A 287 -17.79 10.36 7.00
C GLU A 287 -18.17 10.91 5.61
N GLU A 288 -17.25 10.93 4.62
CA GLU A 288 -17.47 11.45 3.25
C GLU A 288 -17.37 10.38 2.15
#